data_AF-A0A929Y1T6-F1
#
_entry.id   AF-A0A929Y1T6-F1
#
_cell.length_a   1.000
_cell.length_b   1.000
_cell.length_c   1.000
_cell.angle_alpha   90.00
_cell.angle_beta   90.00
_cell.angle_gamma   90.00
#
_symmetry.space_group_name_H-M   'P 1'
#
loop_
_entity.id
_entity.type
_entity.pdbx_description
1 polymer ?
#
loop_
_entity_poly.entity_id
_entity_poly.type
_entity_poly.pdbx_seq_one_letter_code
_entity_poly.pdbx_strand_id
1 'polypeptide(L)' 'MSVQLLDKTRKINKLLHNNNSQKVVFNDICDVLSEILEANSLVISKKGKVLGVGTHNGTSEITELIADKVGGFI' A
#
# COMPACT_ATOMS: atom_id res chain seq x y z
N MET A 1 18.10 3.52 -19.38
CA MET A 1 17.68 3.87 -18.00
C MET A 1 16.30 4.57 -17.97
N SER A 2 15.35 4.22 -18.86
CA SER A 2 13.95 4.74 -18.83
C SER A 2 12.88 3.64 -18.68
N VAL A 3 13.30 2.37 -18.66
CA VAL A 3 12.40 1.20 -18.64
C VAL A 3 11.87 0.91 -17.23
N GLN A 4 12.65 1.21 -16.17
CA GLN A 4 12.28 0.91 -14.78
C GLN A 4 11.02 1.65 -14.29
N LEU A 5 10.90 2.95 -14.56
CA LEU A 5 9.70 3.72 -14.15
C LEU A 5 8.45 3.26 -14.90
N LEU A 6 8.59 2.98 -16.20
CA LEU A 6 7.49 2.48 -17.02
C LEU A 6 7.03 1.09 -16.56
N ASP A 7 7.96 0.22 -16.17
CA ASP A 7 7.62 -1.10 -15.65
C ASP A 7 6.94 -1.03 -14.27
N LYS A 8 7.44 -0.15 -13.38
CA LYS A 8 6.79 0.11 -12.07
C LYS A 8 5.37 0.64 -12.27
N THR A 9 5.15 1.61 -13.16
CA THR A 9 3.81 2.17 -13.44
C THR A 9 2.87 1.15 -14.10
N ARG A 10 3.37 0.29 -15.00
CA ARG A 10 2.58 -0.81 -15.59
C ARG A 10 2.14 -1.85 -14.56
N LYS A 11 2.98 -2.19 -13.57
CA LYS A 11 2.62 -3.12 -12.49
C LYS A 11 1.49 -2.55 -11.63
N ILE A 12 1.56 -1.26 -11.26
CA ILE A 12 0.49 -0.56 -10.54
C ILE A 12 -0.81 -0.62 -11.35
N ASN A 13 -0.74 -0.32 -12.64
CA ASN A 13 -1.92 -0.32 -13.50
C ASN A 13 -2.61 -1.71 -13.56
N LYS A 14 -1.84 -2.79 -13.66
CA LYS A 14 -2.38 -4.17 -13.63
C LYS A 14 -3.09 -4.49 -12.32
N LEU A 15 -2.54 -4.06 -11.18
CA LEU A 15 -3.16 -4.27 -9.87
C LEU A 15 -4.53 -3.57 -9.77
N LEU A 16 -4.64 -2.35 -10.29
CA LEU A 16 -5.90 -1.60 -10.28
C LEU A 16 -6.96 -2.22 -11.21
N HIS A 17 -6.55 -2.75 -12.36
CA HIS A 17 -7.48 -3.30 -13.36
C HIS A 17 -7.87 -4.77 -13.16
N ASN A 18 -7.13 -5.55 -12.36
CA ASN A 18 -7.44 -6.96 -12.07
C ASN A 18 -8.45 -7.18 -10.93
N ASN A 19 -9.02 -6.12 -10.34
CA ASN A 19 -10.02 -6.20 -9.27
C ASN A 19 -11.47 -6.27 -9.79
N ASN A 20 -11.74 -7.06 -10.84
CA ASN A 20 -13.10 -7.23 -11.41
C ASN A 20 -14.00 -8.19 -10.59
N SER A 21 -13.58 -8.57 -9.38
CA SER A 21 -14.36 -9.31 -8.38
C SER A 21 -14.50 -8.40 -7.16
N GLN A 22 -15.75 -8.15 -6.74
CA GLN A 22 -16.23 -7.00 -5.95
C GLN A 22 -15.61 -6.73 -4.57
N LYS A 23 -14.63 -7.52 -4.11
CA LYS A 23 -13.98 -7.35 -2.79
C LYS A 23 -12.52 -6.98 -2.95
N VAL A 24 -12.22 -5.73 -2.63
CA VAL A 24 -10.86 -5.21 -2.51
C VAL A 24 -10.31 -5.54 -1.13
N VAL A 25 -9.14 -6.18 -1.09
CA VAL A 25 -8.37 -6.41 0.14
C VAL A 25 -7.26 -5.37 0.20
N PHE A 26 -7.38 -4.38 1.08
CA PHE A 26 -6.44 -3.25 1.13
C PHE A 26 -5.02 -3.64 1.55
N ASN A 27 -4.84 -4.69 2.35
CA ASN A 27 -3.51 -5.19 2.71
C ASN A 27 -2.75 -5.68 1.48
N ASP A 28 -3.36 -6.51 0.64
CA ASP A 28 -2.74 -7.00 -0.60
C ASP A 28 -2.31 -5.85 -1.52
N ILE A 29 -3.09 -4.76 -1.55
CA ILE A 29 -2.72 -3.54 -2.28
C ILE A 29 -1.49 -2.87 -1.63
N CYS A 30 -1.49 -2.72 -0.31
CA CYS A 30 -0.38 -2.09 0.41
C CYS A 30 0.91 -2.87 0.25
N ASP A 31 0.88 -4.20 0.29
CA ASP A 31 2.05 -5.06 0.12
C ASP A 31 2.66 -4.90 -1.29
N VAL A 32 1.82 -4.97 -2.33
CA VAL A 32 2.29 -4.81 -3.71
C VAL A 32 2.81 -3.39 -3.96
N LEU A 33 2.14 -2.36 -3.43
CA LEU A 33 2.62 -0.97 -3.52
C LEU A 33 3.94 -0.79 -2.78
N SER A 34 4.09 -1.40 -1.60
CA SER A 34 5.33 -1.32 -0.80
C SER A 34 6.52 -1.94 -1.53
N GLU A 35 6.30 -3.04 -2.26
CA GLU A 35 7.32 -3.67 -3.10
C GLU A 35 7.67 -2.80 -4.33
N ILE A 36 6.67 -2.25 -5.03
CA ILE A 36 6.90 -1.44 -6.25
C ILE A 36 7.62 -0.12 -5.91
N LEU A 37 7.20 0.52 -4.83
CA LEU A 37 7.69 1.83 -4.40
C LEU A 37 8.90 1.76 -3.47
N GLU A 38 9.26 0.58 -2.96
CA GLU A 38 10.33 0.38 -1.99
C GLU A 38 10.13 1.24 -0.73
N ALA A 39 8.89 1.32 -0.25
CA ALA A 39 8.46 2.22 0.81
C ALA A 39 7.34 1.59 1.65
N ASN A 40 7.17 2.08 2.88
CA ASN A 40 6.00 1.71 3.68
C ASN A 40 4.72 2.31 3.06
N SER A 41 3.63 1.56 3.11
CA SER A 41 2.32 1.93 2.57
C SER A 41 1.25 1.86 3.65
N LEU A 42 0.38 2.87 3.69
CA LEU A 42 -0.71 2.96 4.65
C LEU A 42 -1.97 3.45 3.94
N VAL A 43 -3.05 2.68 4.05
CA VAL A 43 -4.36 3.07 3.54
C VAL A 43 -5.28 3.42 4.70
N ILE A 44 -5.75 4.66 4.71
CA ILE A 44 -6.61 5.22 5.76
C ILE A 44 -7.92 5.69 5.12
N SER A 45 -9.03 5.43 5.79
CA SER A 45 -10.31 6.03 5.44
C SER A 45 -10.32 7.53 5.76
N LYS A 46 -11.26 8.27 5.16
CA LYS A 46 -11.49 9.69 5.49
C LYS A 46 -11.74 9.95 6.99
N LYS A 47 -12.20 8.94 7.75
CA LYS A 47 -12.49 9.05 9.19
C LYS A 47 -11.29 8.71 10.09
N GLY A 48 -10.11 8.46 9.52
CA GLY A 48 -8.92 8.05 10.29
C GLY A 48 -8.81 6.55 10.53
N LYS A 49 -9.80 5.74 10.11
CA LYS A 49 -9.71 4.27 10.24
C LYS A 49 -8.61 3.70 9.34
N VAL A 50 -7.69 2.91 9.90
CA VAL A 50 -6.69 2.13 9.17
C VAL A 50 -7.37 0.96 8.46
N LEU A 51 -7.24 0.91 7.13
CA LEU A 51 -7.85 -0.11 6.27
C LEU A 51 -6.83 -1.13 5.77
N GLY A 52 -5.58 -0.73 5.61
CA GLY A 52 -4.48 -1.64 5.30
C GLY A 52 -3.10 -1.04 5.55
N VAL A 53 -2.13 -1.91 5.74
CA VAL A 53 -0.73 -1.58 6.06
C VAL A 53 0.16 -2.48 5.21
N GLY A 54 1.25 -1.91 4.69
CA GLY A 54 2.31 -2.65 4.00
C GLY A 54 3.66 -2.08 4.45
N THR A 55 4.59 -2.96 4.79
CA THR A 55 5.92 -2.59 5.29
C THR A 55 6.98 -3.03 4.30
N HIS A 56 7.95 -2.17 4.03
CA HIS A 56 9.10 -2.50 3.20
C HIS A 56 10.35 -2.70 4.07
N ASN A 57 11.02 -3.83 3.88
CA ASN A 57 12.27 -4.13 4.59
C ASN A 57 13.31 -3.05 4.29
N GLY A 58 13.85 -2.43 5.33
CA GLY A 58 14.84 -1.35 5.20
C GLY A 58 14.27 0.06 5.27
N THR A 59 12.94 0.21 5.37
CA THR A 59 12.30 1.51 5.58
C THR A 59 11.81 1.62 7.02
N SER A 60 12.28 2.63 7.75
CA SER A 60 11.87 2.86 9.14
C SER A 60 10.38 3.23 9.23
N GLU A 61 9.68 2.65 10.20
CA GLU A 61 8.28 2.95 10.48
C GLU A 61 8.14 4.27 11.24
N ILE A 62 7.03 4.99 11.00
CA ILE A 62 6.71 6.23 11.71
C ILE A 62 5.85 5.88 12.94
N THR A 63 6.51 5.40 13.98
CA THR A 63 5.85 4.90 15.20
C THR A 63 5.21 5.99 16.06
N GLU A 64 5.57 7.26 15.84
CA GLU A 64 5.07 8.39 16.63
C GLU A 64 3.66 8.84 16.23
N LEU A 65 3.22 8.49 15.02
CA LEU A 65 1.96 9.00 14.46
C LEU A 65 0.98 7.90 14.06
N ILE A 66 1.37 6.62 14.05
CA ILE A 66 0.54 5.52 13.56
C ILE A 66 0.53 4.40 14.60
N ALA A 67 -0.64 4.14 15.20
CA ALA A 67 -0.87 2.89 15.89
C ALA A 67 -1.16 1.82 14.82
N ASP A 68 -0.15 1.02 14.46
CA ASP A 68 -0.15 0.02 13.38
C ASP A 68 -1.10 -1.17 13.60
N LYS A 69 -2.38 -0.88 13.77
CA LYS A 69 -3.42 -1.88 13.90
C LYS A 69 -4.48 -1.63 12.86
N VAL A 70 -4.58 -2.53 11.88
CA VAL A 70 -5.71 -2.58 10.95
C VAL A 70 -7.01 -2.58 11.75
N GLY A 71 -7.92 -1.67 11.39
CA GLY A 71 -9.17 -1.44 12.11
C GLY A 71 -9.10 -0.40 13.24
N GLY A 72 -7.89 0.03 13.64
CA GLY A 72 -7.67 1.16 14.53
C GLY A 72 -7.96 2.51 13.88
N PHE A 73 -7.94 3.57 14.68
CA PHE A 73 -8.07 4.94 14.23
C PHE A 73 -6.80 5.71 14.59
N ILE A 74 -6.41 6.60 13.69
CA ILE A 74 -5.35 7.58 13.88
C ILE A 74 -5.97 8.91 14.25
#